data_AF-A0AAD1RPZ8-F1
#
_entry.id   AF-A0AAD1RPZ8-F1
#
_cell.length_a   1.000
_cell.length_b   1.000
_cell.length_c   1.000
_cell.angle_alpha   90.00
_cell.angle_beta   90.00
_cell.angle_gamma   90.00
#
_symmetry.space_group_name_H-M   'P 1'
#
loop_
_entity.id
_entity.type
_entity.pdbx_description
1 polymer ?
#
loop_
_entity_poly.entity_id
_entity_poly.type
_entity_poly.pdbx_seq_one_letter_code
_entity_poly.pdbx_strand_id
1 'polypeptide(L)'
;LKDKFDSYNRSPWHLNETLLHNQTFVQHIENTLTNYFWENTSPEIHVETTWLAHKPVIRGELLKRAHFLKHTSHAQQVTWYKQLHDLNKLNQTHPSPELKQQISDVQHKIQCLALTKVGYSLRKLKATQYSQGNRASKILAQRLRDRRAAFKRAYLQTSQG
;
A
#
# COMPACT_ATOMS: atom_id res chain seq x y z
N LEU A 1 -13.46 -28.03 0.07
CA LEU A 1 -12.47 -27.44 1.03
C LEU A 1 -11.41 -26.56 0.35
N LYS A 2 -11.14 -26.71 -0.96
CA LYS A 2 -10.12 -25.96 -1.70
C LYS A 2 -10.53 -24.49 -1.97
N ASP A 3 -11.79 -24.24 -2.33
CA ASP A 3 -12.28 -22.89 -2.70
C ASP A 3 -12.33 -21.87 -1.55
N LYS A 4 -12.43 -22.32 -0.28
CA LYS A 4 -12.43 -21.40 0.87
C LYS A 4 -11.04 -20.81 1.15
N PHE A 5 -9.96 -21.45 0.68
CA PHE A 5 -8.60 -20.96 0.89
C PHE A 5 -8.11 -20.02 -0.21
N ASP A 6 -8.65 -20.09 -1.44
CA ASP A 6 -8.23 -19.21 -2.55
C ASP A 6 -8.65 -17.75 -2.35
N SER A 7 -9.71 -17.49 -1.57
CA SER A 7 -10.10 -16.13 -1.16
C SER A 7 -9.05 -15.43 -0.26
N TYR A 8 -8.13 -16.18 0.35
CA TYR A 8 -7.04 -15.63 1.18
C TYR A 8 -5.77 -15.26 0.40
N ASN A 9 -5.71 -15.57 -0.91
CA ASN A 9 -4.51 -15.34 -1.73
C ASN A 9 -4.50 -13.97 -2.43
N ARG A 10 -5.58 -13.18 -2.30
CA ARG A 10 -5.54 -11.77 -2.70
C ARG A 10 -4.83 -10.99 -1.59
N SER A 11 -3.63 -10.50 -1.88
CA SER A 11 -2.95 -9.56 -0.99
C SER A 11 -3.92 -8.40 -0.71
N PRO A 12 -4.28 -8.16 0.57
CA PRO A 12 -5.19 -7.06 0.88
C PRO A 12 -4.59 -5.79 0.33
N TRP A 13 -5.43 -4.94 -0.25
CA TRP A 13 -4.97 -3.66 -0.73
C TRP A 13 -4.57 -2.80 0.47
N HIS A 14 -3.42 -2.15 0.35
CA HIS A 14 -2.92 -1.22 1.35
C HIS A 14 -2.83 0.17 0.70
N LEU A 15 -3.30 1.18 1.43
CA LEU A 15 -3.15 2.56 1.03
C LEU A 15 -1.66 2.92 1.01
N ASN A 16 -1.23 3.60 -0.06
CA ASN A 16 0.06 4.28 -0.05
C ASN A 16 -0.06 5.58 0.76
N GLU A 17 0.39 5.54 2.01
CA GLU A 17 0.37 6.68 2.94
C GLU A 17 1.14 7.91 2.40
N THR A 18 2.12 7.71 1.50
CA THR A 18 2.86 8.85 0.93
C THR A 18 1.99 9.75 0.07
N LEU A 19 0.82 9.26 -0.40
CA LEU A 19 -0.14 10.08 -1.13
C LEU A 19 -0.73 11.19 -0.26
N LEU A 20 -0.92 10.92 1.04
CA LEU A 20 -1.54 11.84 1.98
C LEU A 20 -0.62 12.98 2.41
N HIS A 21 0.67 12.91 2.04
CA HIS A 21 1.63 14.00 2.30
C HIS A 21 1.48 15.15 1.29
N ASN A 22 0.76 14.93 0.19
CA ASN A 22 0.54 15.94 -0.83
C ASN A 22 -0.79 16.68 -0.55
N GLN A 23 -0.70 17.91 -0.05
CA GLN A 23 -1.87 18.70 0.32
C GLN A 23 -2.83 18.96 -0.85
N THR A 24 -2.32 19.14 -2.07
CA THR A 24 -3.20 19.38 -3.24
C THR A 24 -4.00 18.12 -3.57
N PHE A 25 -3.41 16.94 -3.38
CA PHE A 25 -4.14 15.69 -3.55
C PHE A 25 -5.14 15.42 -2.42
N VAL A 26 -4.82 15.82 -1.19
CA VAL A 26 -5.77 15.74 -0.06
C VAL A 26 -6.99 16.62 -0.34
N GLN A 27 -6.79 17.87 -0.76
CA GLN A 27 -7.87 18.77 -1.15
C GLN A 27 -8.71 18.21 -2.31
N HIS A 28 -8.07 17.58 -3.30
CA HIS A 28 -8.79 16.90 -4.39
C HIS A 28 -9.70 15.78 -3.87
N ILE A 29 -9.22 14.96 -2.93
CA ILE A 29 -10.04 13.91 -2.30
C ILE A 29 -11.18 14.51 -1.48
N GLU A 30 -10.92 15.57 -0.71
CA GLU A 30 -11.95 16.26 0.08
C GLU A 30 -13.07 16.82 -0.80
N ASN A 31 -12.70 17.45 -1.92
CA ASN A 31 -13.67 17.95 -2.90
C ASN A 31 -14.43 16.79 -3.56
N THR A 32 -13.75 15.69 -3.91
CA THR A 32 -14.38 14.50 -4.49
C THR A 32 -15.39 13.87 -3.53
N LEU A 33 -15.06 13.78 -2.23
CA LEU A 33 -15.95 13.31 -1.19
C LEU A 33 -17.17 14.23 -1.04
N THR A 34 -16.93 15.54 -0.98
CA THR A 34 -18.00 16.54 -0.81
C THR A 34 -18.97 16.48 -1.98
N ASN A 35 -18.47 16.44 -3.22
CA ASN A 35 -19.29 16.32 -4.42
C ASN A 35 -20.06 14.99 -4.45
N TYR A 36 -19.40 13.89 -4.10
CA TYR A 36 -20.05 12.59 -4.04
C TYR A 36 -21.26 12.60 -3.09
N PHE A 37 -21.08 13.08 -1.86
CA PHE A 37 -22.19 13.13 -0.91
C PHE A 37 -23.26 14.14 -1.31
N TRP A 38 -22.88 15.28 -1.89
CA TRP A 38 -23.83 16.26 -2.42
C TRP A 38 -24.74 15.64 -3.50
N GLU A 39 -24.16 14.91 -4.45
CA GLU A 39 -24.89 14.33 -5.59
C GLU A 39 -25.70 13.07 -5.23
N ASN A 40 -25.26 12.30 -4.23
CA ASN A 40 -25.81 10.97 -3.93
C ASN A 40 -26.63 10.92 -2.62
N THR A 41 -26.80 12.05 -1.93
CA THR A 41 -27.70 12.13 -0.77
C THR A 41 -29.11 12.45 -1.27
N SER A 42 -29.97 11.43 -1.28
CA SER A 42 -31.38 11.56 -1.63
C SER A 42 -32.23 10.89 -0.54
N PRO A 43 -33.43 11.42 -0.22
CA PRO A 43 -34.35 10.78 0.72
C PRO A 43 -34.78 9.36 0.29
N GLU A 44 -34.64 9.02 -0.99
CA GLU A 44 -34.97 7.71 -1.54
C GLU A 44 -33.88 6.64 -1.30
N ILE A 45 -32.64 7.07 -1.04
CA ILE A 45 -31.48 6.17 -0.93
C ILE A 45 -31.10 6.01 0.55
N HIS A 46 -31.00 4.76 1.00
CA HIS A 46 -30.55 4.46 2.35
C HIS A 46 -29.11 4.95 2.59
N VAL A 47 -28.86 5.62 3.71
CA VAL A 47 -27.56 6.22 4.06
C VAL A 47 -26.41 5.20 4.01
N GLU A 48 -26.67 3.95 4.43
CA GLU A 48 -25.67 2.88 4.35
C GLU A 48 -25.23 2.58 2.92
N THR A 49 -26.14 2.65 1.95
CA THR A 49 -25.83 2.40 0.54
C THR A 49 -24.88 3.48 0.01
N THR A 50 -25.19 4.75 0.26
CA THR A 50 -24.30 5.88 -0.08
C THR A 50 -22.95 5.76 0.63
N TRP A 51 -22.95 5.34 1.90
CA TRP A 51 -21.72 5.09 2.65
C TRP A 51 -20.92 3.88 2.15
N LEU A 52 -21.55 2.85 1.60
CA LEU A 52 -20.82 1.72 1.02
C LEU A 52 -20.28 2.06 -0.37
N ALA A 53 -21.03 2.84 -1.15
CA ALA A 53 -20.71 3.20 -2.51
C ALA A 53 -19.62 4.28 -2.64
N HIS A 54 -19.44 5.19 -1.67
CA HIS A 54 -18.32 6.17 -1.74
C HIS A 54 -16.94 5.50 -1.62
N LYS A 55 -16.84 4.39 -0.89
CA LYS A 55 -15.55 3.70 -0.62
C LYS A 55 -14.81 3.27 -1.90
N PRO A 56 -15.44 2.56 -2.87
CA PRO A 56 -14.78 2.22 -4.12
C PRO A 56 -14.43 3.44 -4.97
N VAL A 57 -15.21 4.54 -4.91
CA VAL A 57 -14.91 5.80 -5.62
C VAL A 57 -13.58 6.37 -5.13
N ILE A 58 -13.44 6.58 -3.82
CA ILE A 58 -12.22 7.11 -3.23
C ILE A 58 -11.04 6.18 -3.43
N ARG A 59 -11.25 4.87 -3.31
CA ARG A 59 -10.21 3.89 -3.62
C ARG A 59 -9.76 3.97 -5.08
N GLY A 60 -10.68 4.21 -6.01
CA GLY A 60 -10.38 4.42 -7.43
C GLY A 60 -9.45 5.61 -7.64
N GLU A 61 -9.77 6.76 -7.03
CA GLU A 61 -8.93 7.97 -7.09
C GLU A 61 -7.53 7.73 -6.50
N LEU A 62 -7.45 7.07 -5.35
CA LEU A 62 -6.19 6.71 -4.70
C LEU A 62 -5.34 5.79 -5.57
N LEU A 63 -5.95 4.79 -6.19
CA LEU A 63 -5.29 3.86 -7.10
C LEU A 63 -4.79 4.57 -8.36
N LYS A 64 -5.62 5.43 -8.96
CA LYS A 64 -5.28 6.23 -10.14
C LYS A 64 -4.07 7.11 -9.85
N ARG A 65 -4.04 7.81 -8.71
CA ARG A 65 -2.91 8.65 -8.32
C ARG A 65 -1.65 7.84 -8.05
N ALA A 66 -1.75 6.72 -7.32
CA ALA A 66 -0.62 5.84 -7.05
C ALA A 66 -0.01 5.30 -8.35
N HIS A 67 -0.86 4.86 -9.27
CA HIS A 67 -0.46 4.37 -10.58
C HIS A 67 0.28 5.45 -11.37
N PHE A 68 -0.30 6.65 -11.47
CA PHE A 68 0.34 7.79 -12.13
C PHE A 68 1.74 8.07 -11.58
N LEU A 69 1.89 8.20 -10.25
CA LEU A 69 3.18 8.47 -9.61
C LEU A 69 4.21 7.36 -9.87
N LYS A 70 3.77 6.10 -9.86
CA LYS A 70 4.64 4.96 -10.19
C LYS A 70 5.15 5.05 -11.63
N HIS A 71 4.27 5.37 -12.58
CA HIS A 71 4.65 5.56 -13.98
C HIS A 71 5.59 6.74 -14.18
N THR A 72 5.29 7.90 -13.58
CA THR A 72 6.16 9.09 -13.64
C THR A 72 7.54 8.81 -13.05
N SER A 73 7.60 8.18 -11.88
CA SER A 73 8.87 7.80 -11.23
C SER A 73 9.67 6.82 -12.09
N HIS A 74 9.02 5.84 -12.71
CA HIS A 74 9.69 4.90 -13.59
C HIS A 74 10.24 5.58 -14.84
N ALA A 75 9.47 6.45 -15.48
CA ALA A 75 9.91 7.22 -16.64
C ALA A 75 11.14 8.10 -16.30
N GLN A 76 11.10 8.82 -15.17
CA GLN A 76 12.24 9.60 -14.67
C GLN A 76 13.47 8.74 -14.44
N GLN A 77 13.30 7.57 -13.83
CA GLN A 77 14.40 6.63 -13.57
C GLN A 77 15.06 6.17 -14.88
N VAL A 78 14.26 5.83 -15.90
CA VAL A 78 14.78 5.45 -17.23
C VAL A 78 15.56 6.61 -17.86
N THR A 79 15.04 7.84 -17.78
CA THR A 79 15.72 9.03 -18.29
C THR A 79 17.06 9.26 -17.59
N TRP A 80 17.11 9.16 -16.26
CA TRP A 80 18.37 9.33 -15.51
C TRP A 80 19.39 8.24 -15.82
N TYR A 81 18.98 6.99 -16.01
CA TYR A 81 19.92 5.94 -16.42
C TYR A 81 20.49 6.17 -17.82
N LYS A 82 19.65 6.63 -18.77
CA LYS A 82 20.12 7.02 -20.11
C LYS A 82 21.11 8.19 -20.01
N GLN A 83 20.75 9.24 -19.28
CA GLN A 83 21.63 10.39 -19.05
C GLN A 83 22.96 9.96 -18.41
N LEU A 84 22.93 9.10 -17.40
CA LEU A 84 24.14 8.59 -16.76
C LEU A 84 25.03 7.81 -17.73
N HIS A 85 24.43 6.99 -18.60
CA HIS A 85 25.15 6.25 -19.63
C HIS A 85 25.84 7.17 -20.64
N ASP A 86 25.12 8.18 -21.12
CA ASP A 86 25.63 9.13 -22.10
C ASP A 86 26.75 10.00 -21.50
N LEU A 87 26.57 10.48 -20.27
CA LEU A 87 27.61 11.24 -19.55
C LEU A 87 28.85 10.38 -19.28
N ASN A 88 28.68 9.10 -18.92
CA ASN A 88 29.82 8.19 -18.73
C ASN A 88 30.60 7.95 -20.02
N LYS A 89 29.90 7.77 -21.16
CA LYS A 89 30.55 7.68 -22.47
C LYS A 89 31.33 8.93 -22.81
N LEU A 90 30.73 10.10 -22.60
CA LEU A 90 31.39 11.38 -22.84
C LEU A 90 32.61 11.57 -21.94
N ASN A 91 32.56 11.10 -20.69
CA ASN A 91 33.67 11.23 -19.74
C ASN A 91 34.82 10.27 -20.04
N GLN A 92 34.54 9.16 -20.72
CA GLN A 92 35.56 8.24 -21.23
C GLN A 92 36.33 8.87 -22.40
N THR A 93 35.66 9.61 -23.28
CA THR A 93 36.31 10.25 -24.44
C THR A 93 36.93 11.61 -24.10
N HIS A 94 36.27 12.40 -23.26
CA HIS A 94 36.68 13.75 -22.86
C HIS A 94 36.49 13.94 -21.35
N PRO A 95 37.45 13.49 -20.52
CA PRO A 95 37.35 13.62 -19.08
C PRO A 95 37.39 15.10 -18.67
N SER A 96 36.34 15.58 -18.02
CA SER A 96 36.22 16.95 -17.49
C SER A 96 35.72 16.93 -16.04
N PRO A 97 36.22 17.83 -15.17
CA PRO A 97 35.72 17.95 -13.79
C PRO A 97 34.22 18.29 -13.75
N GLU A 98 33.73 19.12 -14.67
CA GLU A 98 32.32 19.49 -14.79
C GLU A 98 31.45 18.26 -15.09
N LEU A 99 31.95 17.38 -15.96
CA LEU A 99 31.23 16.17 -16.36
C LEU A 99 31.14 15.15 -15.22
N LYS A 100 32.21 15.03 -14.43
CA LYS A 100 32.20 14.20 -13.20
C LYS A 100 31.17 14.73 -12.18
N GLN A 101 31.03 16.05 -12.07
CA GLN A 101 30.01 16.65 -11.21
C GLN A 101 28.60 16.30 -11.70
N GLN A 102 28.32 16.46 -12.99
CA GLN A 102 27.02 16.07 -13.57
C GLN A 102 26.70 14.58 -13.38
N ILE A 103 27.70 13.71 -13.52
CA ILE A 103 27.55 12.27 -13.24
C ILE A 103 27.16 12.05 -11.78
N SER A 104 27.85 12.73 -10.84
CA SER A 104 27.54 12.64 -9.41
C SER A 104 26.12 13.11 -9.10
N ASP A 105 25.68 14.21 -9.71
CA ASP A 105 24.32 14.75 -9.54
C ASP A 105 23.24 13.75 -10.02
N VAL A 106 23.45 13.12 -11.17
CA VAL A 106 22.52 12.11 -11.71
C VAL A 106 22.51 10.86 -10.85
N GLN A 107 23.68 10.40 -10.38
CA GLN A 107 23.78 9.28 -9.44
C GLN A 107 23.04 9.59 -8.14
N HIS A 108 23.19 10.80 -7.61
CA HIS A 108 22.49 11.24 -6.41
C HIS A 108 20.96 11.23 -6.60
N LYS A 109 20.45 11.70 -7.74
CA LYS A 109 19.01 11.64 -8.06
C LYS A 109 18.49 10.19 -8.07
N ILE A 110 19.25 9.27 -8.68
CA ILE A 110 18.90 7.83 -8.70
C ILE A 110 18.91 7.25 -7.28
N GLN A 111 19.92 7.58 -6.47
CA GLN A 111 20.02 7.14 -5.08
C GLN A 111 18.85 7.66 -4.22
N CYS A 112 18.49 8.93 -4.33
CA CYS A 112 17.32 9.51 -3.64
C CYS A 112 16.01 8.78 -4.00
N LEU A 113 15.84 8.42 -5.28
CA LEU A 113 14.70 7.60 -5.71
C LEU A 113 14.73 6.21 -5.10
N ALA A 114 15.90 5.56 -5.07
CA ALA A 114 16.07 4.23 -4.48
C ALA A 114 15.76 4.25 -2.97
N LEU A 115 16.27 5.26 -2.24
CA LEU A 115 15.98 5.46 -0.82
C LEU A 115 14.48 5.63 -0.56
N THR A 116 13.78 6.37 -1.41
CA THR A 116 12.32 6.51 -1.32
C THR A 116 11.60 5.16 -1.45
N LYS A 117 12.03 4.31 -2.39
CA LYS A 117 11.47 2.95 -2.57
C LYS A 117 11.79 2.04 -1.39
N VAL A 118 13.01 2.10 -0.86
CA VAL A 118 13.41 1.36 0.35
C VAL A 118 12.55 1.77 1.54
N GLY A 119 12.35 3.08 1.75
CA GLY A 119 11.49 3.60 2.81
C GLY A 119 10.04 3.13 2.68
N TYR A 120 9.49 3.09 1.47
CA TYR A 120 8.16 2.52 1.22
C TYR A 120 8.09 1.03 1.56
N SER A 121 9.07 0.24 1.11
CA SER A 121 9.15 -1.20 1.42
C SER A 121 9.28 -1.47 2.92
N LEU A 122 10.04 -0.65 3.63
CA LEU A 122 10.19 -0.74 5.09
C LEU A 122 8.86 -0.48 5.81
N ARG A 123 8.10 0.55 5.40
CA ARG A 123 6.77 0.83 5.96
C ARG A 123 5.81 -0.34 5.71
N LYS A 124 5.81 -0.89 4.49
CA LYS A 124 5.00 -2.06 4.15
C LYS A 124 5.37 -3.29 4.98
N LEU A 125 6.66 -3.53 5.20
CA LEU A 125 7.16 -4.60 6.05
C LEU A 125 6.67 -4.41 7.50
N LYS A 126 6.78 -3.19 8.03
CA LYS A 126 6.31 -2.83 9.37
C LYS A 126 4.79 -3.07 9.52
N ALA A 127 3.99 -2.63 8.55
CA ALA A 127 2.54 -2.87 8.54
C ALA A 127 2.19 -4.37 8.47
N THR A 128 2.95 -5.13 7.67
CA THR A 128 2.83 -6.58 7.59
C THR A 128 3.18 -7.24 8.92
N GLN A 129 4.25 -6.78 9.59
CA GLN A 129 4.65 -7.26 10.90
C GLN A 129 3.59 -6.98 11.97
N TYR A 130 2.97 -5.80 11.99
CA TYR A 130 1.89 -5.50 12.94
C TYR A 130 0.64 -6.35 12.68
N SER A 131 0.25 -6.51 11.42
CA SER A 131 -0.94 -7.32 11.08
C SER A 131 -0.73 -8.82 11.38
N GLN A 132 0.49 -9.33 11.18
CA GLN A 132 0.81 -10.75 11.34
C GLN A 132 1.38 -11.11 12.72
N GLY A 133 1.95 -10.16 13.45
CA GLY A 133 2.66 -10.42 14.71
C GLY A 133 1.79 -11.03 15.80
N ASN A 134 0.51 -10.64 15.87
CA ASN A 134 -0.46 -11.22 16.81
C ASN A 134 -1.16 -12.48 16.24
N ARG A 135 -0.83 -12.91 15.01
CA ARG A 135 -1.53 -14.02 14.36
C ARG A 135 -1.24 -15.36 15.04
N ALA A 136 0.01 -15.61 15.41
CA ALA A 136 0.40 -16.82 16.13
C ALA A 136 -0.31 -16.92 17.48
N SER A 137 -0.27 -15.84 18.27
CA SER A 137 -0.96 -15.74 19.57
C SER A 137 -2.47 -15.88 19.43
N LYS A 138 -3.08 -15.28 18.40
CA LYS A 138 -4.52 -15.40 18.13
C LYS A 138 -4.93 -16.83 17.75
N ILE A 139 -4.16 -17.50 16.89
CA ILE A 139 -4.40 -18.91 16.52
C ILE A 139 -4.25 -19.80 17.75
N LEU A 140 -3.20 -19.63 18.54
CA LEU A 140 -2.97 -20.39 19.77
C LEU A 140 -4.12 -20.18 20.78
N ALA A 141 -4.53 -18.93 21.02
CA ALA A 141 -5.64 -18.61 21.90
C ALA A 141 -6.95 -19.25 21.43
N GLN A 142 -7.19 -19.29 20.11
CA GLN A 142 -8.36 -19.96 19.55
C GLN A 142 -8.29 -21.48 19.78
N ARG A 143 -7.14 -22.12 19.50
CA ARG A 143 -6.93 -23.55 19.78
C ARG A 143 -7.13 -23.89 21.27
N LEU A 144 -6.65 -23.03 22.17
CA LEU A 144 -6.83 -23.19 23.61
C LEU A 144 -8.31 -23.08 24.02
N ARG A 145 -9.07 -22.13 23.45
CA ARG A 145 -10.52 -22.01 23.69
C ARG A 145 -11.27 -23.24 23.20
N ASP A 146 -10.97 -23.71 22.00
CA ASP A 146 -11.61 -24.90 21.41
C ASP A 146 -11.34 -26.14 22.28
N ARG A 147 -10.09 -26.30 22.74
CA ARG A 147 -9.69 -27.41 23.63
C ARG A 147 -10.40 -27.34 24.98
N ARG A 148 -10.49 -26.16 25.61
CA ARG A 148 -11.25 -25.97 26.86
C ARG A 148 -12.73 -26.26 26.69
N ALA A 149 -13.33 -25.82 25.58
CA ALA A 149 -14.73 -26.11 25.28
C ALA A 149 -14.97 -27.62 25.09
N ALA A 150 -14.07 -28.31 24.40
CA ALA A 150 -14.13 -29.77 24.25
C ALA A 150 -14.04 -30.50 25.61
N PHE A 151 -13.09 -30.11 26.46
CA PHE A 151 -12.98 -30.66 27.82
C PHE A 151 -14.24 -30.42 28.65
N LYS A 152 -14.80 -29.21 28.62
CA LYS A 152 -16.02 -28.88 29.36
C LYS A 152 -17.22 -29.73 28.89
N ARG A 153 -17.35 -29.95 27.58
CA ARG A 153 -18.40 -30.83 27.02
C ARG A 153 -18.25 -32.27 27.50
N ALA A 154 -17.04 -32.82 27.44
CA ALA A 154 -16.76 -34.18 27.91
C ALA A 154 -17.07 -34.34 29.41
N TYR A 155 -16.66 -33.38 30.24
CA TYR A 155 -16.93 -33.40 31.68
C TYR A 155 -18.45 -33.41 32.00
N LEU A 156 -19.24 -32.58 31.31
CA LEU A 156 -20.68 -32.54 31.49
C LEU A 156 -21.37 -33.84 31.07
N GLN A 157 -20.85 -34.53 30.05
CA GLN A 157 -21.37 -35.84 29.64
C GLN A 157 -21.06 -36.93 30.67
N THR A 158 -19.89 -36.88 31.32
CA THR A 158 -19.53 -37.84 32.37
C THR A 158 -20.21 -37.60 33.72
N SER A 159 -20.77 -36.41 33.98
CA SER A 159 -21.47 -36.13 35.24
C SER A 159 -23.00 -36.32 35.17
N GLN A 160 -23.54 -36.66 34.00
CA GLN A 160 -24.97 -36.92 33.79
C GLN A 160 -25.31 -38.40 33.60
N GLY A 161 -24.30 -39.29 33.66
CA GLY A 161 -24.47 -40.75 33.78
C GLY A 161 -24.01 -41.21 35.16
#